data_AF-A0A3D6DFS5-F1
#
_entry.id   AF-A0A3D6DFS5-F1
#
_cell.length_a   1.000
_cell.length_b   1.000
_cell.length_c   1.000
_cell.angle_alpha   90.00
_cell.angle_beta   90.00
_cell.angle_gamma   90.00
#
_symmetry.space_group_name_H-M   'P 1'
#
loop_
_entity.id
_entity.type
_entity.pdbx_description
1 polymer ?
#
loop_
_entity_poly.entity_id
_entity_poly.type
_entity_poly.pdbx_seq_one_letter_code
_entity_poly.pdbx_strand_id
1 'polypeptide(L)'
;KISGATYRQVQFLLEWSTEVSQVVDLLHAFLEVQVDRERNEVFFAPKQRSRLVSMMGELALGMEAIGPLNGPTVLGRKSARDHLNRVELHLSSANVIREQMRLRHLEDARKGRYSVESGVTFNEMGNLLEEIGVRLGILSSKYEEIFMASSQKQ
;
A
#
# COMPACT_ATOMS: atom_id res chain seq x y z
N LYS A 1 -26.49 26.72 1.10
CA LYS A 1 -25.02 26.92 1.19
C LYS A 1 -24.42 25.64 1.75
N ILE A 2 -23.46 25.01 1.05
CA ILE A 2 -22.76 23.81 1.55
C ILE A 2 -21.88 24.24 2.72
N SER A 3 -21.89 23.46 3.82
CA SER A 3 -21.04 23.77 4.97
C SER A 3 -19.56 23.51 4.65
N GLY A 4 -18.63 24.23 5.28
CA GLY A 4 -17.19 23.96 5.10
C GLY A 4 -16.78 22.54 5.47
N ALA A 5 -17.50 21.90 6.40
CA ALA A 5 -17.30 20.50 6.75
C ALA A 5 -17.75 19.55 5.62
N THR A 6 -18.91 19.81 5.02
CA THR A 6 -19.40 19.05 3.87
C THR A 6 -18.47 19.18 2.67
N TYR A 7 -17.92 20.38 2.42
CA TYR A 7 -16.95 20.60 1.34
C TYR A 7 -15.69 19.74 1.53
N ARG A 8 -15.10 19.74 2.74
CA ARG A 8 -13.94 18.90 3.07
C ARG A 8 -14.22 17.41 2.93
N GLN A 9 -15.41 16.96 3.34
CA GLN A 9 -15.80 15.56 3.17
C GLN A 9 -15.89 15.16 1.69
N VAL A 10 -16.50 16.00 0.85
CA VAL A 10 -16.57 15.76 -0.60
C VAL A 10 -15.18 15.76 -1.22
N GLN A 11 -14.32 16.70 -0.83
CA GLN A 11 -12.93 16.75 -1.30
C GLN A 11 -12.20 15.45 -0.97
N PHE A 12 -12.26 14.97 0.28
CA PHE A 12 -11.60 13.73 0.66
C PHE A 12 -12.19 12.51 -0.05
N LEU A 13 -13.51 12.47 -0.29
CA LEU A 13 -14.15 11.39 -1.05
C LEU A 13 -13.63 11.29 -2.50
N LEU A 14 -13.32 12.42 -3.13
CA LEU A 14 -12.74 12.45 -4.48
C LEU A 14 -11.30 11.91 -4.48
N GLU A 15 -10.48 12.34 -3.51
CA GLU A 15 -9.12 11.82 -3.32
C GLU A 15 -9.16 10.31 -3.03
N TRP A 16 -10.05 9.88 -2.13
CA TRP A 16 -10.31 8.48 -1.81
C TRP A 16 -10.63 7.65 -3.05
N SER A 17 -11.62 8.07 -3.82
CA SER A 17 -12.04 7.35 -5.02
C SER A 17 -10.91 7.24 -6.03
N THR A 18 -10.09 8.28 -6.16
CA THR A 18 -8.98 8.32 -7.12
C THR A 18 -7.89 7.32 -6.73
N GLU A 19 -7.38 7.41 -5.51
CA GLU A 19 -6.25 6.56 -5.09
C GLU A 19 -6.68 5.10 -4.88
N VAL A 20 -7.91 4.84 -4.40
CA VAL A 20 -8.42 3.46 -4.29
C VAL A 20 -8.61 2.82 -5.66
N SER A 21 -9.04 3.58 -6.68
CA SER A 21 -9.11 3.05 -8.05
C SER A 21 -7.73 2.65 -8.56
N GLN A 22 -6.71 3.48 -8.33
CA GLN A 22 -5.33 3.15 -8.70
C GLN A 22 -4.82 1.91 -7.96
N VAL A 23 -5.17 1.75 -6.68
CA VAL A 23 -4.83 0.54 -5.90
C VAL A 23 -5.48 -0.70 -6.52
N VAL A 24 -6.74 -0.62 -6.94
CA VAL A 24 -7.43 -1.73 -7.62
C VAL A 24 -6.72 -2.08 -8.94
N ASP A 25 -6.34 -1.08 -9.73
CA ASP A 25 -5.60 -1.29 -10.98
C ASP A 25 -4.24 -1.97 -10.74
N LEU A 26 -3.52 -1.58 -9.69
CA LEU A 26 -2.26 -2.20 -9.29
C LEU A 26 -2.44 -3.65 -8.81
N LEU A 27 -3.54 -3.95 -8.12
CA LEU A 27 -3.87 -5.32 -7.73
C LEU A 27 -4.20 -6.20 -8.94
N HIS A 28 -4.89 -5.66 -9.95
CA HIS A 28 -5.10 -6.35 -11.22
C HIS A 28 -3.78 -6.62 -11.94
N ALA A 29 -2.90 -5.62 -12.05
CA ALA A 29 -1.56 -5.81 -12.63
C ALA A 29 -0.76 -6.88 -11.86
N PHE A 30 -0.83 -6.89 -10.53
CA PHE A 30 -0.17 -7.92 -9.71
C PHE A 30 -0.73 -9.32 -10.01
N LEU A 31 -2.04 -9.44 -10.17
CA LEU A 31 -2.69 -10.69 -10.54
C LEU A 31 -2.29 -11.16 -11.94
N GLU A 32 -2.17 -10.26 -12.91
CA GLU A 32 -1.71 -10.58 -14.25
C GLU A 32 -0.29 -11.14 -14.24
N VAL A 33 0.63 -10.50 -13.50
CA VAL A 33 2.00 -11.01 -13.31
C VAL A 33 2.01 -12.37 -12.63
N GLN A 34 1.14 -12.58 -11.63
CA GLN A 34 0.99 -13.88 -10.96
C GLN A 34 0.52 -14.98 -11.91
N VAL A 35 -0.45 -14.68 -12.77
CA VAL A 35 -1.00 -15.63 -13.76
C VAL A 35 0.04 -15.95 -14.83
N ASP A 36 0.76 -14.94 -15.34
CA ASP A 36 1.84 -15.15 -16.31
C ASP A 36 2.97 -16.00 -15.72
N ARG A 37 3.36 -15.73 -14.47
CA ARG A 37 4.33 -16.54 -13.73
C ARG A 37 3.93 -18.01 -13.66
N GLU A 38 2.66 -18.30 -13.33
CA GLU A 38 2.14 -19.66 -13.26
C GLU A 38 2.11 -20.34 -14.62
N ARG A 39 1.69 -19.61 -15.66
CA ARG A 39 1.65 -20.10 -17.04
C ARG A 39 3.04 -20.44 -17.57
N ASN A 40 4.05 -19.67 -17.20
CA ASN A 40 5.44 -19.85 -17.63
C ASN A 40 6.25 -20.74 -16.67
N GLU A 41 5.58 -21.41 -15.71
CA GLU A 41 6.21 -22.33 -14.75
C GLU A 41 7.38 -21.71 -13.97
N VAL A 42 7.27 -20.42 -13.64
CA VAL A 42 8.31 -19.70 -12.90
C VAL A 42 8.11 -19.92 -11.40
N PHE A 43 9.01 -20.69 -10.78
CA PHE A 43 8.92 -21.03 -9.36
C PHE A 43 9.66 -20.04 -8.45
N PHE A 44 9.01 -19.64 -7.36
CA PHE A 44 9.62 -18.84 -6.30
C PHE A 44 10.25 -19.73 -5.22
N ALA A 45 11.46 -19.38 -4.82
CA ALA A 45 12.07 -19.93 -3.62
C ALA A 45 11.23 -19.57 -2.37
N PRO A 46 11.24 -20.40 -1.31
CA PRO A 46 10.43 -20.15 -0.10
C PRO A 46 10.58 -18.75 0.49
N LYS A 47 11.79 -18.18 0.47
CA LYS A 47 12.07 -16.82 0.96
C LYS A 47 11.45 -15.73 0.09
N GLN A 48 11.38 -15.90 -1.23
CA GLN A 48 10.70 -14.96 -2.13
C GLN A 48 9.21 -14.94 -1.81
N ARG A 49 8.58 -16.12 -1.78
CA ARG A 49 7.16 -16.26 -1.43
C ARG A 49 6.84 -15.64 -0.07
N SER A 50 7.62 -15.97 0.96
CA SER A 50 7.41 -15.42 2.31
C SER A 50 7.49 -13.91 2.34
N ARG A 51 8.44 -13.28 1.64
CA ARG A 51 8.56 -11.81 1.63
C ARG A 51 7.39 -11.13 0.93
N LEU A 52 6.96 -11.63 -0.22
CA LEU A 52 5.78 -11.09 -0.92
C LEU A 52 4.53 -11.23 -0.05
N VAL A 53 4.31 -12.40 0.55
CA VAL A 53 3.16 -12.62 1.45
C VAL A 53 3.21 -11.70 2.66
N SER A 54 4.37 -11.54 3.30
CA SER A 54 4.53 -10.60 4.41
C SER A 54 4.25 -9.16 4.00
N MET A 55 4.77 -8.71 2.85
CA MET A 55 4.53 -7.35 2.36
C MET A 55 3.05 -7.12 2.03
N MET A 56 2.38 -8.08 1.38
CA MET A 56 0.93 -8.04 1.15
C MET A 56 0.14 -7.98 2.46
N GLY A 57 0.58 -8.74 3.48
CA GLY A 57 -0.04 -8.72 4.80
C GLY A 57 0.01 -7.35 5.46
N GLU A 58 1.18 -6.69 5.46
CA GLU A 58 1.31 -5.32 5.99
C GLU A 58 0.44 -4.33 5.21
N LEU A 59 0.41 -4.40 3.87
CA LEU A 59 -0.43 -3.52 3.06
C LEU A 59 -1.93 -3.74 3.31
N ALA A 60 -2.37 -4.98 3.50
CA ALA A 60 -3.75 -5.30 3.85
C ALA A 60 -4.14 -4.69 5.21
N LEU A 61 -3.25 -4.76 6.21
CA LEU A 61 -3.47 -4.12 7.50
C LEU A 61 -3.48 -2.59 7.40
N GLY A 62 -2.66 -2.01 6.51
CA GLY A 62 -2.70 -0.58 6.18
C GLY A 62 -4.04 -0.16 5.55
N MET A 63 -4.57 -0.94 4.60
CA MET A 63 -5.89 -0.72 4.00
C MET A 63 -7.02 -0.84 5.03
N GLU A 64 -6.95 -1.84 5.91
CA GLU A 64 -7.93 -1.98 6.98
C GLU A 64 -7.91 -0.77 7.93
N ALA A 65 -6.71 -0.27 8.26
CA ALA A 65 -6.55 0.89 9.11
C ALA A 65 -7.06 2.20 8.46
N ILE A 66 -6.97 2.34 7.14
CA ILE A 66 -7.41 3.53 6.41
C ILE A 66 -8.92 3.55 6.14
N GLY A 67 -9.56 2.38 6.03
CA GLY A 67 -11.02 2.22 5.79
C GLY A 67 -11.91 3.14 6.64
N PRO A 68 -11.77 3.15 7.98
CA PRO A 68 -12.57 3.97 8.88
C PRO A 68 -12.46 5.48 8.65
N LEU A 69 -11.37 5.97 8.05
CA LEU A 69 -11.21 7.40 7.73
C LEU A 69 -12.21 7.87 6.66
N ASN A 70 -12.71 6.96 5.82
CA ASN A 70 -13.77 7.22 4.86
C ASN A 70 -15.16 6.72 5.32
N GLY A 71 -15.32 6.52 6.63
CA GLY A 71 -16.59 6.06 7.20
C GLY A 71 -17.72 7.10 7.11
N PRO A 72 -18.99 6.67 7.25
CA PRO A 72 -20.14 7.57 7.21
C PRO A 72 -20.23 8.51 8.43
N THR A 73 -19.46 8.24 9.49
CA THR A 73 -19.40 9.04 10.71
C THR A 73 -18.04 9.71 10.82
N VAL A 74 -18.03 11.02 11.06
CA VAL A 74 -16.79 11.78 11.30
C VAL A 74 -16.13 11.26 12.57
N LEU A 75 -14.89 10.79 12.43
CA LEU A 75 -14.08 10.36 13.56
C LEU A 75 -13.63 11.56 14.41
N GLY A 76 -13.60 11.38 15.73
CA GLY A 76 -12.94 12.32 16.61
C GLY A 76 -11.42 12.36 16.35
N ARG A 77 -10.78 13.51 16.62
CA ARG A 77 -9.36 13.76 16.33
C ARG A 77 -8.41 12.66 16.82
N LYS A 78 -8.64 12.16 18.04
CA LYS A 78 -7.86 11.07 18.63
C LYS A 78 -7.99 9.78 17.82
N SER A 79 -9.23 9.35 17.56
CA SER A 79 -9.49 8.13 16.78
C SER A 79 -8.91 8.23 15.38
N ALA A 80 -9.08 9.36 14.70
CA ALA A 80 -8.49 9.59 13.39
C ALA A 80 -6.97 9.48 13.43
N ARG A 81 -6.31 10.06 14.45
CA ARG A 81 -4.86 9.96 14.63
C ARG A 81 -4.42 8.52 14.89
N ASP A 82 -5.17 7.76 15.68
CA ASP A 82 -4.87 6.35 15.95
C ASP A 82 -4.91 5.52 14.66
N HIS A 83 -5.88 5.76 13.77
CA HIS A 83 -5.93 5.13 12.44
C HIS A 83 -4.75 5.53 11.56
N LEU A 84 -4.42 6.83 11.46
CA LEU A 84 -3.28 7.31 10.68
C LEU A 84 -1.94 6.72 11.15
N ASN A 85 -1.72 6.66 12.47
CA ASN A 85 -0.52 6.06 13.04
C ASN A 85 -0.42 4.56 12.70
N ARG A 86 -1.56 3.84 12.67
CA ARG A 86 -1.60 2.43 12.25
C ARG A 86 -1.26 2.27 10.77
N VAL A 87 -1.78 3.15 9.90
CA VAL A 87 -1.41 3.16 8.47
C VAL A 87 0.10 3.36 8.33
N GLU A 88 0.66 4.38 8.97
CA GLU A 88 2.09 4.68 8.94
C GLU A 88 2.96 3.51 9.40
N LEU A 89 2.57 2.85 10.50
CA LEU A 89 3.25 1.66 11.01
C LEU A 89 3.36 0.57 9.95
N HIS A 90 2.24 0.22 9.31
CA HIS A 90 2.19 -0.86 8.33
C HIS A 90 2.90 -0.49 7.01
N LEU A 91 2.83 0.78 6.58
CA LEU A 91 3.59 1.27 5.42
C LEU A 91 5.10 1.23 5.67
N SER A 92 5.54 1.60 6.87
CA SER A 92 6.94 1.49 7.30
C SER A 92 7.41 0.03 7.28
N SER A 93 6.63 -0.89 7.85
CA SER A 93 6.91 -2.33 7.82
C SER A 93 7.02 -2.87 6.39
N ALA A 94 6.08 -2.49 5.51
CA ALA A 94 6.10 -2.89 4.10
C ALA A 94 7.36 -2.38 3.37
N ASN A 95 7.77 -1.13 3.63
CA ASN A 95 9.00 -0.55 3.08
C ASN A 95 10.26 -1.28 3.54
N VAL A 96 10.33 -1.66 4.82
CA VAL A 96 11.45 -2.47 5.33
C VAL A 96 11.52 -3.81 4.61
N ILE A 97 10.40 -4.48 4.40
CA ILE A 97 10.35 -5.74 3.65
C ILE A 97 10.81 -5.51 2.20
N ARG A 98 10.30 -4.47 1.54
CA ARG A 98 10.67 -4.12 0.16
C ARG A 98 12.18 -3.89 0.02
N GLU A 99 12.79 -3.20 0.97
CA GLU A 99 14.23 -2.93 0.96
C GLU A 99 15.03 -4.23 1.16
N GLN A 100 14.59 -5.11 2.06
CA GLN A 100 15.19 -6.45 2.20
C GLN A 100 15.08 -7.28 0.93
N MET A 101 14.00 -7.11 0.16
CA MET A 101 13.85 -7.76 -1.15
C MET A 101 14.89 -7.22 -2.14
N ARG A 102 15.12 -5.90 -2.22
CA ARG A 102 16.13 -5.29 -3.11
C ARG A 102 17.55 -5.76 -2.79
N LEU A 103 17.96 -5.61 -1.54
CA LEU A 103 19.35 -5.85 -1.11
C LEU A 103 19.80 -7.29 -1.36
N ARG A 104 18.90 -8.24 -1.12
CA ARG A 104 19.21 -9.67 -1.23
C ARG A 104 18.98 -10.23 -2.64
N HIS A 105 18.22 -9.53 -3.48
CA HIS A 105 17.85 -10.02 -4.80
C HIS A 105 19.06 -10.20 -5.74
N LEU A 106 19.94 -9.19 -5.81
CA LEU A 106 21.13 -9.27 -6.67
C LEU A 106 22.13 -10.32 -6.19
N GLU A 107 22.28 -10.47 -4.88
CA GLU A 107 23.19 -11.45 -4.28
C GLU A 107 22.66 -12.89 -4.47
N ASP A 108 21.38 -13.13 -4.21
CA ASP A 108 20.75 -14.44 -4.33
C ASP A 108 20.67 -14.89 -5.81
N ALA A 109 20.45 -13.96 -6.74
CA ALA A 109 20.50 -14.24 -8.18
C ALA A 109 21.91 -14.63 -8.64
N ARG A 110 22.95 -13.89 -8.23
CA ARG A 110 24.36 -14.22 -8.55
C ARG A 110 24.79 -15.58 -7.99
N LYS A 111 24.22 -15.98 -6.85
CA LYS A 111 24.48 -17.28 -6.20
C LYS A 111 23.64 -18.43 -6.78
N GLY A 112 22.83 -18.18 -7.82
CA GLY A 112 22.00 -19.21 -8.47
C GLY A 112 20.92 -19.78 -7.55
N ARG A 113 20.46 -19.03 -6.54
CA ARG A 113 19.43 -19.52 -5.59
C ARG A 113 18.03 -19.61 -6.22
N TYR A 114 17.82 -18.95 -7.35
CA TYR A 114 16.62 -19.01 -8.19
C TYR A 114 16.98 -18.58 -9.62
N SER A 115 16.09 -18.85 -10.58
CA SER A 115 16.30 -18.47 -11.99
C SER A 115 16.20 -16.96 -12.19
N VAL A 116 16.78 -16.46 -13.29
CA VAL A 116 16.69 -15.02 -13.62
C VAL A 116 15.24 -14.61 -13.79
N GLU A 117 14.39 -15.39 -14.46
CA GLU A 117 12.97 -15.09 -14.63
C GLU A 117 12.26 -14.98 -13.27
N SER A 118 12.50 -15.95 -12.37
CA SER A 118 11.98 -15.93 -11.00
C SER A 118 12.37 -14.66 -10.25
N GLY A 119 13.62 -14.23 -10.44
CA GLY A 119 14.11 -12.98 -9.89
C GLY A 119 13.39 -11.74 -10.43
N VAL A 120 13.23 -11.66 -11.76
CA VAL A 120 12.58 -10.53 -12.45
C VAL A 120 11.12 -10.42 -12.01
N THR A 121 10.36 -11.51 -12.11
CA THR A 121 8.95 -11.54 -11.70
C THR A 121 8.80 -11.19 -10.22
N PHE A 122 9.66 -11.71 -9.35
CA PHE A 122 9.63 -11.38 -7.92
C PHE A 122 9.84 -9.88 -7.65
N ASN A 123 10.74 -9.23 -8.38
CA ASN A 123 10.97 -7.80 -8.24
C ASN A 123 9.83 -6.96 -8.81
N GLU A 124 9.26 -7.38 -9.95
CA GLU A 124 8.09 -6.73 -10.55
C GLU A 124 6.88 -6.76 -9.61
N MET A 125 6.54 -7.93 -9.07
CA MET A 125 5.49 -8.07 -8.07
C MET A 125 5.77 -7.19 -6.83
N GLY A 126 7.02 -7.11 -6.38
CA GLY A 126 7.42 -6.23 -5.28
C GLY A 126 7.25 -4.74 -5.58
N ASN A 127 7.51 -4.29 -6.81
CA ASN A 127 7.30 -2.90 -7.24
C ASN A 127 5.81 -2.54 -7.22
N LEU A 128 4.94 -3.44 -7.68
CA LEU A 128 3.50 -3.21 -7.67
C LEU A 128 2.97 -3.05 -6.23
N LEU A 129 3.45 -3.88 -5.30
CA LEU A 129 3.09 -3.75 -3.88
C LEU A 129 3.63 -2.44 -3.26
N GLU A 130 4.83 -2.03 -3.62
CA GLU A 130 5.40 -0.76 -3.16
C GLU A 130 4.58 0.43 -3.65
N GLU A 131 4.16 0.41 -4.92
CA GLU A 131 3.29 1.44 -5.48
C GLU A 131 1.94 1.50 -4.76
N ILE A 132 1.34 0.35 -4.41
CA ILE A 132 0.15 0.32 -3.55
C ILE A 132 0.41 1.02 -2.21
N GLY A 133 1.57 0.77 -1.59
CA GLY A 133 1.99 1.45 -0.37
C GLY A 133 2.07 2.98 -0.52
N VAL A 134 2.58 3.45 -1.66
CA VAL A 134 2.63 4.89 -2.00
C VAL A 134 1.22 5.49 -2.05
N ARG A 135 0.27 4.82 -2.71
CA ARG A 135 -1.13 5.30 -2.81
C ARG A 135 -1.81 5.41 -1.45
N LEU A 136 -1.60 4.44 -0.57
CA LEU A 136 -2.08 4.50 0.81
C LEU A 136 -1.45 5.65 1.60
N GLY A 137 -0.15 5.90 1.39
CA GLY A 137 0.56 7.03 1.98
C GLY A 137 -0.03 8.38 1.54
N ILE A 138 -0.29 8.54 0.23
CA ILE A 138 -0.94 9.74 -0.32
C ILE A 138 -2.29 9.97 0.34
N LEU A 139 -3.14 8.94 0.43
CA LEU A 139 -4.45 9.05 1.08
C LEU A 139 -4.35 9.46 2.55
N SER A 140 -3.41 8.87 3.29
CA SER A 140 -3.16 9.22 4.70
C SER A 140 -2.78 10.70 4.83
N SER A 141 -1.83 11.17 4.02
CA SER A 141 -1.41 12.58 4.03
C SER A 141 -2.54 13.52 3.62
N LYS A 142 -3.37 13.15 2.64
CA LYS A 142 -4.54 13.94 2.21
C LYS A 142 -5.57 14.08 3.32
N TYR A 143 -5.81 13.02 4.08
CA TYR A 143 -6.70 13.09 5.23
C TYR A 143 -6.17 14.09 6.27
N GLU A 144 -4.87 14.03 6.59
CA GLU A 144 -4.25 14.97 7.52
C GLU A 144 -4.34 16.43 7.04
N GLU A 145 -4.06 16.68 5.75
CA GLU A 145 -4.15 18.00 5.13
C GLU A 145 -5.56 18.58 5.26
N ILE A 146 -6.58 17.78 4.94
CA ILE A 146 -7.97 18.26 4.88
C ILE A 146 -8.55 18.45 6.29
N PHE A 147 -8.39 17.46 7.17
CA PHE A 147 -9.12 17.42 8.45
C PHE A 147 -8.28 17.82 9.66
N MET A 148 -6.95 17.63 9.63
CA MET A 148 -6.10 17.83 10.80
C MET A 148 -5.38 19.19 10.77
N ALA A 149 -4.94 19.66 9.61
CA ALA A 149 -4.27 20.96 9.45
C ALA A 149 -5.23 22.16 9.62
N SER A 150 -6.52 21.99 9.28
CA SER A 150 -7.54 23.03 9.43
C SER A 150 -7.94 23.33 10.89
N SER A 151 -7.49 22.52 11.86
CA SER A 151 -7.84 22.61 13.27
C SER A 151 -6.84 23.42 14.12
N GLN A 152 -5.79 24.01 13.53
CA GLN A 152 -4.80 24.86 14.25
C GLN A 152 -5.18 26.35 14.32
N LYS A 153 -6.27 26.78 13.68
CA LYS A 153 -6.71 28.18 13.62
C LYS A 153 -7.92 28.52 14.51
N GLN A 154 -8.23 27.69 15.52
CA GLN A 154 -9.29 27.97 16.49
C GLN A 154 -8.74 27.96 17.91
#